data_AF-A0A1T3WFA3-F1
#
_entry.id   AF-A0A1T3WFA3-F1
#
_cell.length_a   1.000
_cell.length_b   1.000
_cell.length_c   1.000
_cell.angle_alpha   90.00
_cell.angle_beta   90.00
_cell.angle_gamma   90.00
#
_symmetry.space_group_name_H-M   'P 1'
#
loop_
_entity.id
_entity.type
_entity.pdbx_description
1 polymer ?
#
loop_
_entity_poly.entity_id
_entity_poly.type
_entity_poly.pdbx_seq_one_letter_code
_entity_poly.pdbx_strand_id
1 'polypeptide(L)'
;MSDASVLIPADNIDRAAPGPRYTLLLSTDPAHIEAAQRLRHDVFTAEPGFALNPARPGFDVGLDADHFDQFCDHLLVREDISGELVGCYRMLPPPGAIAAGGLYTATEFDVRALDPLRPSL
;
A
#
# COMPACT_ATOMS: atom_id res chain seq x y z
N MET A 1 -3.25 9.77 16.02
CA MET A 1 -4.69 9.68 15.70
C MET A 1 -4.75 9.01 14.34
N SER A 2 -5.45 7.87 14.25
CA SER A 2 -5.54 7.06 13.04
C SER A 2 -6.64 7.65 12.15
N ASP A 3 -6.26 8.23 11.01
CA ASP A 3 -7.21 8.63 9.97
C ASP A 3 -7.22 7.53 8.90
N ALA A 4 -8.08 6.53 9.12
CA ALA A 4 -8.52 5.64 8.05
C ALA A 4 -9.77 6.28 7.42
N SER A 5 -9.68 6.67 6.16
CA SER A 5 -10.80 7.23 5.40
C SER A 5 -11.32 6.19 4.42
N VAL A 6 -12.64 5.97 4.42
CA VAL A 6 -13.29 5.05 3.48
C VAL A 6 -13.56 5.84 2.20
N LEU A 7 -12.94 5.43 1.09
CA LEU A 7 -13.07 6.14 -0.19
C LEU A 7 -14.35 5.74 -0.95
N ILE A 8 -14.86 4.53 -0.71
CA ILE A 8 -16.15 4.09 -1.21
C ILE A 8 -16.90 3.48 -0.02
N PRO A 9 -17.83 4.21 0.61
CA PRO A 9 -18.69 3.61 1.62
C PRO A 9 -19.55 2.54 0.96
N ALA A 10 -19.61 1.35 1.55
CA ALA A 10 -20.65 0.39 1.24
C ALA A 10 -21.98 0.98 1.72
N ASP A 11 -22.69 1.71 0.86
CA ASP A 11 -24.03 2.20 1.19
C ASP A 11 -24.90 1.00 1.59
N ASN A 12 -25.63 1.17 2.70
CA ASN A 12 -26.52 0.18 3.28
C ASN A 12 -27.68 -0.09 2.30
N ILE A 13 -27.52 -1.06 1.41
CA ILE A 13 -28.53 -1.48 0.46
C ILE A 13 -29.44 -2.55 1.06
N ASP A 14 -30.74 -2.26 0.95
CA ASP A 14 -31.85 -3.16 1.20
C ASP A 14 -31.61 -4.60 0.74
N ARG A 15 -32.09 -5.52 1.58
CA ARG A 15 -31.93 -6.97 1.57
C ARG A 15 -32.61 -7.64 0.35
N ALA A 16 -32.13 -7.37 -0.86
CA ALA A 16 -32.54 -8.06 -2.09
C ALA A 16 -31.50 -8.08 -3.23
N ALA A 17 -30.42 -7.27 -3.18
CA ALA A 17 -29.29 -7.34 -4.12
C ALA A 17 -27.98 -7.56 -3.33
N PRO A 18 -27.01 -8.34 -3.82
CA PRO A 18 -25.74 -8.45 -3.12
C PRO A 18 -25.07 -7.08 -3.15
N GLY A 19 -24.88 -6.48 -1.96
CA GLY A 19 -24.17 -5.20 -1.80
C GLY A 19 -22.72 -5.29 -2.30
N PRO A 20 -21.98 -4.17 -2.31
CA PRO A 20 -20.59 -4.15 -2.71
C PRO A 20 -19.82 -5.15 -1.86
N ARG A 21 -19.09 -6.04 -2.55
CA ARG A 21 -18.29 -7.10 -1.92
C ARG A 21 -16.99 -6.57 -1.31
N TYR A 22 -16.56 -5.39 -1.75
CA TYR A 22 -15.27 -4.82 -1.40
C TYR A 22 -15.39 -3.36 -0.99
N THR A 23 -14.66 -2.98 0.06
CA THR A 23 -14.50 -1.62 0.53
C THR A 23 -13.07 -1.14 0.28
N LEU A 24 -12.93 0.11 -0.18
CA LEU A 24 -11.63 0.78 -0.31
C LEU A 24 -11.35 1.67 0.91
N LEU A 25 -10.18 1.47 1.51
CA LEU A 25 -9.68 2.24 2.65
C LEU A 25 -8.42 2.98 2.22
N LEU A 26 -8.29 4.25 2.60
CA LEU A 26 -7.04 4.98 2.55
C LEU A 26 -6.56 5.19 3.98
N SER A 27 -5.35 4.72 4.29
CA SER A 27 -4.86 4.73 5.67
C SER A 27 -3.36 4.95 5.77
N THR A 28 -2.98 5.57 6.89
CA THR A 28 -1.61 5.70 7.38
C THR A 28 -1.44 5.01 8.75
N ASP A 29 -2.43 4.19 9.16
CA ASP A 29 -2.41 3.48 10.43
C ASP A 29 -1.32 2.39 10.44
N PRO A 30 -0.44 2.34 11.45
CA PRO A 30 0.61 1.33 11.53
C PRO A 30 0.13 -0.13 11.43
N ALA A 31 -1.05 -0.46 11.99
CA ALA A 31 -1.60 -1.81 11.93
C ALA A 31 -2.07 -2.16 10.51
N HIS A 32 -2.64 -1.19 9.80
CA HIS A 32 -3.00 -1.36 8.39
C HIS A 32 -1.76 -1.49 7.49
N ILE A 33 -0.70 -0.74 7.80
CA ILE A 33 0.59 -0.83 7.09
C ILE A 33 1.20 -2.21 7.29
N GLU A 34 1.24 -2.73 8.53
CA GLU A 34 1.74 -4.08 8.81
C GLU A 34 0.92 -5.15 8.06
N ALA A 35 -0.41 -5.04 8.06
CA ALA A 35 -1.27 -5.96 7.33
C ALA A 35 -1.00 -5.91 5.80
N ALA A 36 -0.76 -4.72 5.24
CA ALA A 36 -0.36 -4.57 3.84
C ALA A 36 1.02 -5.17 3.55
N GLN A 37 1.98 -5.04 4.48
CA GLN A 37 3.31 -5.65 4.37
C GLN A 37 3.26 -7.18 4.37
N ARG A 38 2.38 -7.78 5.20
CA ARG A 38 2.12 -9.23 5.19
C ARG A 38 1.53 -9.68 3.87
N LEU A 39 0.50 -8.97 3.39
CA LEU A 39 -0.13 -9.29 2.11
C LEU A 39 0.86 -9.25 0.94
N ARG A 40 1.73 -8.22 0.89
CA ARG A 40 2.79 -8.14 -0.13
C ARG A 40 3.77 -9.31 -0.02
N HIS A 41 4.21 -9.64 1.20
CA HIS A 41 5.09 -10.79 1.42
C HIS A 41 4.46 -12.10 0.91
N ASP A 42 3.20 -12.35 1.25
CA ASP A 42 2.49 -13.57 0.84
C ASP A 42 2.35 -13.67 -0.68
N VAL A 43 2.00 -12.56 -1.35
CA VAL A 43 1.93 -12.51 -2.81
C VAL A 43 3.31 -12.79 -3.42
N PHE A 44 4.35 -12.07 -2.99
CA PHE A 44 5.68 -12.20 -3.58
C PHE A 44 6.37 -13.54 -3.30
N THR A 45 6.01 -14.24 -2.23
CA THR A 45 6.52 -15.58 -1.94
C THR A 45 5.72 -16.69 -2.62
N ALA A 46 4.45 -16.45 -2.97
CA ALA A 46 3.61 -17.40 -3.68
C ALA A 46 3.75 -17.31 -5.21
N GLU A 47 4.21 -16.19 -5.77
CA GLU A 47 4.32 -15.97 -7.20
C GLU A 47 5.54 -16.68 -7.83
N PRO A 48 5.35 -17.64 -8.76
CA PRO A 48 6.45 -18.33 -9.40
C PRO A 48 7.34 -17.38 -10.21
N GLY A 49 8.64 -17.38 -9.92
CA GLY A 49 9.64 -16.57 -10.65
C GLY A 49 9.94 -15.21 -10.01
N PHE A 50 9.22 -14.84 -8.95
CA PHE A 50 9.60 -13.74 -8.08
C PHE A 50 10.22 -14.30 -6.79
N ALA A 51 11.36 -13.76 -6.37
CA ALA A 51 11.99 -14.13 -5.12
C ALA A 51 12.30 -12.85 -4.34
N LEU A 52 11.62 -12.67 -3.21
CA LEU A 52 12.02 -11.63 -2.27
C LEU A 52 13.46 -11.88 -1.83
N ASN A 53 14.25 -10.81 -1.79
CA ASN A 53 15.57 -10.87 -1.21
C ASN A 53 15.42 -11.19 0.29
N PRO A 54 15.92 -12.32 0.79
CA PRO A 54 15.78 -12.70 2.20
C PRO A 54 16.52 -11.74 3.16
N ALA A 55 17.38 -10.86 2.63
CA ALA A 55 17.99 -9.78 3.39
C ALA A 55 17.09 -8.54 3.57
N ARG A 56 15.86 -8.53 3.01
CA ARG A 56 14.92 -7.42 3.24
C ARG A 56 14.49 -7.37 4.72
N PRO A 57 14.35 -6.16 5.29
CA PRO A 57 13.82 -6.00 6.64
C PRO A 57 12.45 -6.67 6.79
N GLY A 58 12.29 -7.46 7.86
CA GLY A 58 11.03 -8.10 8.20
C GLY A 58 10.72 -9.40 7.44
N PHE A 59 11.58 -9.82 6.51
CA PHE A 59 11.40 -11.09 5.79
C PHE A 59 11.31 -12.29 6.74
N ASP A 60 12.11 -12.31 7.80
CA ASP A 60 12.14 -13.33 8.84
C ASP A 60 10.83 -13.44 9.66
N VAL A 61 10.04 -12.36 9.69
CA VAL A 61 8.73 -12.30 10.36
C VAL A 61 7.55 -12.22 9.38
N GLY A 62 7.79 -12.50 8.10
CA GLY A 62 6.79 -12.56 7.04
C GLY A 62 6.27 -11.18 6.60
N LEU A 63 7.15 -10.19 6.54
CA LEU A 63 6.85 -8.82 6.11
C LEU A 63 7.71 -8.44 4.90
N ASP A 64 7.08 -7.79 3.92
CA ASP A 64 7.79 -7.05 2.88
C ASP A 64 7.80 -5.57 3.27
N ALA A 65 8.76 -5.15 4.10
CA ALA A 65 8.85 -3.78 4.60
C ALA A 65 10.00 -2.99 3.98
N ASP A 66 9.78 -1.71 3.71
CA ASP A 66 10.85 -0.76 3.35
C ASP A 66 10.66 0.61 4.04
N HIS A 67 11.66 1.48 3.88
CA HIS A 67 11.64 2.79 4.53
C HIS A 67 10.59 3.76 3.97
N PHE A 68 10.05 3.51 2.77
CA PHE A 68 9.02 4.34 2.14
C PHE A 68 7.63 4.10 2.75
N ASP A 69 7.39 2.93 3.35
CA ASP A 69 6.06 2.55 3.87
C ASP A 69 5.48 3.61 4.82
N GLN A 70 6.30 4.21 5.68
CA GLN A 70 5.84 5.23 6.64
C GLN A 70 5.46 6.58 5.99
N PHE A 71 5.85 6.81 4.74
CA PHE A 71 5.60 8.05 4.01
C PHE A 71 4.52 7.91 2.94
N CYS A 72 4.01 6.70 2.73
CA CYS A 72 2.96 6.41 1.78
C CYS A 72 1.57 6.54 2.40
N ASP A 73 0.60 6.96 1.60
CA ASP A 73 -0.79 6.64 1.83
C ASP A 73 -1.05 5.22 1.31
N HIS A 74 -1.63 4.36 2.16
CA HIS A 74 -1.91 2.97 1.81
C HIS A 74 -3.38 2.83 1.40
N LEU A 75 -3.60 2.55 0.12
CA LEU A 75 -4.91 2.19 -0.41
C LEU A 75 -5.09 0.68 -0.23
N LEU A 76 -6.12 0.28 0.52
CA LEU A 76 -6.37 -1.10 0.91
C LEU A 76 -7.75 -1.54 0.43
N VAL A 77 -7.84 -2.77 -0.05
CA VAL A 77 -9.08 -3.41 -0.45
C VAL A 77 -9.46 -4.41 0.64
N ARG A 78 -10.58 -4.18 1.31
CA ARG A 78 -11.16 -5.13 2.26
C ARG A 78 -12.31 -5.87 1.61
N GLU A 79 -12.35 -7.20 1.75
CA GLU A 79 -13.51 -8.00 1.39
C GLU A 79 -14.50 -8.01 2.56
N ASP A 80 -15.73 -7.53 2.34
CA ASP A 80 -16.62 -7.17 3.45
C ASP A 80 -17.30 -8.36 4.14
N ILE A 81 -17.25 -9.56 3.54
CA ILE A 81 -17.82 -10.78 4.15
C ILE A 81 -16.84 -11.37 5.16
N SER A 82 -15.58 -11.50 4.77
CA SER A 82 -14.49 -12.06 5.59
C SER A 82 -13.85 -11.00 6.50
N GLY A 83 -13.90 -9.73 6.10
CA GLY A 83 -13.18 -8.64 6.74
C GLY A 83 -11.68 -8.60 6.40
N GLU A 84 -11.20 -9.50 5.55
CA GLU A 84 -9.78 -9.62 5.19
C GLU A 84 -9.34 -8.52 4.21
N LEU A 85 -8.08 -8.09 4.34
CA LEU A 85 -7.44 -7.27 3.32
C LEU A 85 -6.98 -8.16 2.17
N VAL A 86 -7.54 -7.94 0.99
CA VAL A 86 -7.32 -8.76 -0.21
C VAL A 86 -6.55 -8.01 -1.31
N GLY A 87 -6.22 -6.74 -1.08
CA GLY A 87 -5.41 -5.94 -1.99
C GLY A 87 -4.81 -4.74 -1.27
N CYS A 88 -3.64 -4.30 -1.73
CA CYS A 88 -3.00 -3.09 -1.25
C CYS A 88 -2.27 -2.36 -2.39
N TYR A 89 -2.18 -1.04 -2.27
CA TYR A 89 -1.43 -0.16 -3.15
C TYR A 89 -0.85 1.01 -2.36
N ARG A 90 0.38 1.40 -2.65
CA ARG A 90 1.03 2.54 -2.00
C ARG A 90 1.01 3.75 -2.91
N MET A 91 0.62 4.89 -2.36
CA MET A 91 0.78 6.19 -3.02
C MET A 91 1.78 7.00 -2.21
N LEU A 92 2.87 7.44 -2.85
CA LEU A 92 3.86 8.30 -2.22
C LEU A 92 3.58 9.75 -2.64
N PRO A 93 2.88 10.55 -1.82
CA PRO A 93 2.58 11.94 -2.17
C PRO A 93 3.86 12.81 -2.15
N PRO A 94 3.86 13.99 -2.81
CA PRO A 94 5.07 14.83 -2.90
C PRO A 94 5.73 15.17 -1.55
N PRO A 95 4.99 15.55 -0.48
CA PRO A 95 5.59 15.75 0.84
C PRO A 95 6.26 14.48 1.40
N GLY A 96 5.65 13.30 1.15
CA GLY A 96 6.20 12.01 1.56
C GLY A 96 7.50 11.68 0.83
N ALA A 97 7.56 11.95 -0.48
CA ALA A 97 8.81 11.79 -1.26
C ALA A 97 9.94 12.70 -0.75
N ILE A 98 9.62 13.94 -0.37
CA ILE A 98 10.60 14.85 0.23
C ILE A 98 11.10 14.30 1.57
N ALA A 99 10.18 13.84 2.43
CA ALA A 99 10.51 13.29 3.75
C ALA A 99 11.31 11.97 3.66
N ALA A 100 11.01 11.14 2.66
CA ALA A 100 11.75 9.91 2.35
C ALA A 100 13.14 10.15 1.72
N GLY A 101 13.43 11.39 1.31
CA GLY A 101 14.68 11.75 0.65
C GLY A 101 14.70 11.48 -0.87
N GLY A 102 13.55 11.15 -1.47
CA GLY A 102 13.44 10.91 -2.91
C GLY A 102 12.18 10.16 -3.33
N LEU A 103 12.06 9.94 -4.64
CA LEU A 103 11.01 9.08 -5.22
C LEU A 103 11.45 7.62 -5.15
N TYR A 104 10.53 6.71 -4.82
CA TYR A 104 10.77 5.26 -4.94
C TYR A 104 11.29 4.90 -6.34
N THR A 105 10.67 5.44 -7.41
CA THR A 105 11.08 5.15 -8.79
C THR A 105 12.55 5.49 -9.07
N ALA A 106 13.13 6.47 -8.37
CA ALA A 106 14.54 6.85 -8.54
C ALA A 106 15.51 5.83 -7.93
N THR A 107 15.05 4.88 -7.10
CA THR A 107 15.86 3.75 -6.61
C THR A 107 15.95 2.62 -7.63
N GLU A 108 14.94 2.50 -8.48
CA GLU A 108 14.82 1.43 -9.48
C GLU A 108 15.28 1.88 -10.88
N PHE A 109 15.15 3.17 -11.20
CA PHE A 109 15.39 3.70 -12.54
C PHE A 109 16.13 5.05 -12.51
N ASP A 110 16.90 5.32 -13.56
CA ASP A 110 17.46 6.66 -13.79
C ASP A 110 16.38 7.61 -14.32
N VAL A 111 15.87 8.45 -13.43
CA VAL A 111 14.83 9.44 -13.73
C VAL A 111 15.34 10.87 -13.78
N ARG A 112 16.66 11.10 -13.83
CA ARG A 112 17.27 12.45 -13.82
C ARG A 112 16.79 13.34 -14.97
N ALA A 113 16.39 12.74 -16.09
CA ALA A 113 15.78 13.45 -17.21
C ALA A 113 14.50 14.21 -16.83
N LEU A 114 13.85 13.86 -15.72
CA LEU A 114 12.64 14.52 -15.21
C LEU A 114 12.94 15.65 -14.20
N ASP A 115 14.20 15.84 -13.78
CA ASP A 115 14.58 16.88 -12.81
C ASP A 115 14.08 18.29 -13.17
N PRO A 116 14.06 18.72 -14.46
CA PRO A 116 13.51 20.03 -14.83
C PRO A 116 12.02 20.22 -14.50
N LEU A 117 11.25 19.15 -14.34
CA LEU A 117 9.81 19.19 -14.03
C LEU A 117 9.50 19.15 -12.53
N ARG A 118 10.48 18.75 -11.69
CA ARG A 118 10.28 18.54 -10.25
C ARG A 118 9.83 19.78 -9.47
N PRO A 119 10.24 21.02 -9.79
CA PRO A 119 9.71 22.21 -9.11
C PRO A 119 8.20 22.45 -9.33
N SER A 120 7.60 21.78 -10.32
CA SER A 120 6.20 21.96 -10.74
C SER A 120 5.31 20.74 -10.48
N LEU A 121 5.84 19.71 -9.82
CA LEU A 121 5.15 18.47 -9.42
C LEU A 121 4.96 18.47 -7.89
#